data_AF-A0A6I3XNJ9-F1
#
_entry.id   AF-A0A6I3XNJ9-F1
#
_cell.length_a   1.000
_cell.length_b   1.000
_cell.length_c   1.000
_cell.angle_alpha   90.00
_cell.angle_beta   90.00
_cell.angle_gamma   90.00
#
_symmetry.space_group_name_H-M   'P 1'
#
loop_
_entity.id
_entity.type
_entity.pdbx_description
1 polymer ?
#
loop_
_entity_poly.entity_id
_entity_poly.type
_entity_poly.pdbx_seq_one_letter_code
_entity_poly.pdbx_strand_id
1 'polypeptide(L)'
;MQSTLTRQQSLTLSQLEYACETLEHLYQACSWRKVELYLIPALRQATQRADQLLEELSRLNALALDVVRRLKEGRRAGLRSEANDRASESADEGAAHGNGHVAAFCDAVDSFCGALLQRLEKEEKELFAIARSAICGDAWFAIANKLLAHDAQVAEARRSGVEDAAVISLVPRLAPPAEPVADIDIHMPAVRSARAARARAAARSASVD
;
A
#
# COMPACT_ATOMS: atom_id res chain seq x y z
N MET A 1 29.80 -33.46 -5.95
CA MET A 1 28.51 -32.82 -6.31
C MET A 1 27.88 -31.98 -5.18
N GLN A 2 28.54 -31.74 -4.05
CA GLN A 2 28.01 -30.88 -2.97
C GLN A 2 28.54 -29.43 -3.05
N SER A 3 29.66 -29.21 -3.71
CA SER A 3 30.35 -27.91 -3.82
C SER A 3 29.71 -26.91 -4.80
N THR A 4 28.79 -27.37 -5.67
CA THR A 4 28.03 -26.49 -6.57
C THR A 4 26.76 -25.91 -5.93
N LEU A 5 26.19 -26.57 -4.91
CA LEU A 5 24.98 -26.10 -4.22
C LEU A 5 25.30 -25.02 -3.17
N THR A 6 26.41 -25.14 -2.45
CA THR A 6 26.88 -24.10 -1.52
C THR A 6 27.37 -22.84 -2.23
N ARG A 7 27.84 -22.95 -3.49
CA ARG A 7 28.23 -21.80 -4.31
C ARG A 7 27.03 -21.02 -4.87
N GLN A 8 25.82 -21.58 -4.83
CA GLN A 8 24.59 -20.92 -5.30
C GLN A 8 23.86 -20.10 -4.23
N GLN A 9 24.38 -20.02 -3.00
CA GLN A 9 23.83 -19.17 -1.92
C GLN A 9 24.28 -17.71 -1.98
N SER A 10 24.87 -17.25 -3.09
CA SER A 10 25.09 -15.82 -3.30
C SER A 10 23.86 -15.20 -3.97
N LEU A 11 23.09 -14.40 -3.23
CA LEU A 11 22.10 -13.52 -3.86
C LEU A 11 22.82 -12.64 -4.88
N THR A 12 22.38 -12.70 -6.13
CA THR A 12 22.90 -11.81 -7.16
C THR A 12 22.42 -10.38 -6.91
N LEU A 13 23.20 -9.39 -7.32
CA LEU A 13 22.84 -7.97 -7.19
C LEU A 13 21.45 -7.67 -7.78
N SER A 14 21.10 -8.27 -8.92
CA SER A 14 19.79 -8.10 -9.55
C SER A 14 18.64 -8.68 -8.73
N GLN A 15 18.85 -9.80 -8.03
CA GLN A 15 17.85 -10.36 -7.11
C GLN A 15 17.65 -9.45 -5.89
N LEU A 16 18.73 -8.86 -5.38
CA LEU A 16 18.67 -7.89 -4.28
C LEU A 16 17.90 -6.62 -4.69
N GLU A 17 18.16 -6.12 -5.89
CA GLU A 17 17.46 -4.97 -6.47
C GLU A 17 15.97 -5.24 -6.63
N TYR A 18 15.63 -6.36 -7.26
CA TYR A 18 14.25 -6.79 -7.42
C TYR A 18 13.52 -6.91 -6.08
N ALA A 19 14.17 -7.50 -5.07
CA ALA A 19 13.58 -7.64 -3.75
C ALA A 19 13.37 -6.28 -3.06
N CYS A 20 14.34 -5.36 -3.15
CA CYS A 20 14.20 -4.01 -2.59
C CYS A 20 13.06 -3.22 -3.25
N GLU A 21 12.95 -3.29 -4.58
CA GLU A 21 11.87 -2.66 -5.34
C GLU A 21 10.52 -3.28 -4.98
N THR A 22 10.45 -4.61 -4.86
CA THR A 22 9.23 -5.31 -4.45
C THR A 22 8.78 -4.89 -3.05
N LEU A 23 9.71 -4.78 -2.08
CA LEU A 23 9.40 -4.35 -0.71
C LEU A 23 8.93 -2.89 -0.66
N GLU A 24 9.52 -2.02 -1.47
CA GLU A 24 9.06 -0.65 -1.61
C GLU A 24 7.66 -0.59 -2.21
N HIS A 25 7.39 -1.36 -3.27
CA HIS A 25 6.06 -1.44 -3.87
C HIS A 25 5.02 -1.93 -2.87
N LEU A 26 5.35 -2.96 -2.08
CA LEU A 26 4.50 -3.48 -1.01
C LEU A 26 4.25 -2.41 0.06
N TYR A 27 5.29 -1.73 0.52
CA TYR A 27 5.15 -0.64 1.49
C TYR A 27 4.26 0.49 0.96
N GLN A 28 4.50 0.94 -0.27
CA GLN A 28 3.70 1.99 -0.89
C GLN A 28 2.24 1.55 -1.01
N ALA A 29 1.98 0.34 -1.51
CA ALA A 29 0.65 -0.22 -1.55
C ALA A 29 -0.02 -0.24 -0.16
N CYS A 30 0.74 -0.53 0.91
CA CYS A 30 0.26 -0.49 2.28
C CYS A 30 -0.07 0.94 2.77
N SER A 31 0.76 1.93 2.41
CA SER A 31 0.53 3.34 2.78
C SER A 31 -0.71 3.95 2.11
N TRP A 32 -1.13 3.39 0.96
CA TRP A 32 -2.33 3.80 0.23
C TRP A 32 -3.54 2.91 0.52
N ARG A 33 -3.48 2.11 1.59
CA ARG A 33 -4.62 1.29 1.98
C ARG A 33 -5.78 2.20 2.40
N LYS A 34 -6.97 1.77 2.04
CA LYS A 34 -8.23 2.37 2.46
C LYS A 34 -8.32 2.62 3.97
N VAL A 35 -7.67 1.76 4.75
CA VAL A 35 -7.56 1.92 6.21
C VAL A 35 -6.83 3.22 6.56
N GLU A 36 -5.68 3.50 5.93
CA GLU A 36 -4.91 4.74 6.13
C GLU A 36 -5.66 5.97 5.65
N LEU A 37 -6.29 5.86 4.47
CA LEU A 37 -6.86 7.02 3.79
C LEU A 37 -8.20 7.46 4.37
N TYR A 38 -9.01 6.51 4.86
CA TYR A 38 -10.40 6.79 5.22
C TYR A 38 -10.74 6.37 6.64
N LEU A 39 -10.28 5.20 7.08
CA LEU A 39 -10.69 4.66 8.38
C LEU A 39 -9.96 5.32 9.55
N ILE A 40 -8.63 5.41 9.48
CA ILE A 40 -7.82 6.04 10.54
C ILE A 40 -8.22 7.52 10.76
N PRO A 41 -8.37 8.35 9.71
CA PRO A 41 -8.82 9.73 9.90
C PRO A 41 -10.21 9.81 10.54
N ALA A 42 -11.15 8.98 10.09
CA ALA A 42 -12.50 8.95 10.67
C ALA A 42 -12.48 8.49 12.14
N LEU A 43 -11.65 7.51 12.48
CA LEU A 43 -11.46 7.04 13.86
C LEU A 43 -10.92 8.13 14.77
N ARG A 44 -9.89 8.87 14.32
CA ARG A 44 -9.32 10.00 15.09
C ARG A 44 -10.37 11.10 15.36
N GLN A 45 -11.29 11.31 14.43
CA GLN A 45 -12.40 12.26 14.61
C GLN A 45 -13.49 11.70 15.55
N ALA A 46 -13.75 10.39 15.49
CA ALA A 46 -14.83 9.76 16.23
C ALA A 46 -14.48 9.43 17.70
N THR A 47 -13.22 9.09 18.01
CA THR A 47 -12.85 8.69 19.37
C THR A 47 -11.35 8.79 19.66
N GLN A 48 -11.02 9.22 20.88
CA GLN A 48 -9.65 9.18 21.43
C GLN A 48 -9.25 7.78 21.92
N ARG A 49 -10.21 6.86 22.09
CA ARG A 49 -9.94 5.49 22.57
C ARG A 49 -8.99 4.73 21.63
N ALA A 50 -8.94 5.12 20.36
CA ALA A 50 -8.07 4.51 19.37
C ALA A 50 -6.63 5.08 19.38
N ASP A 51 -6.34 6.19 20.07
CA ASP A 51 -5.10 6.94 19.88
C ASP A 51 -3.83 6.11 20.11
N GLN A 52 -3.78 5.35 21.21
CA GLN A 52 -2.63 4.47 21.53
C GLN A 52 -2.43 3.40 20.45
N LEU A 53 -3.51 2.78 19.97
CA LEU A 53 -3.45 1.79 18.90
C LEU A 53 -2.99 2.44 17.59
N LEU A 54 -3.49 3.63 17.25
CA LEU A 54 -3.12 4.35 16.05
C LEU A 54 -1.65 4.79 16.06
N GLU A 55 -1.13 5.19 17.22
CA GLU A 55 0.30 5.47 17.42
C GLU A 55 1.14 4.20 17.23
N GLU A 56 0.70 3.07 17.78
CA GLU A 56 1.41 1.79 17.62
C GLU A 56 1.43 1.33 16.15
N LEU A 57 0.30 1.42 15.45
CA LEU A 57 0.23 1.13 14.01
C LEU A 57 1.19 2.05 13.24
N SER A 58 1.20 3.34 13.56
CA SER A 58 2.11 4.32 12.94
C SER A 58 3.58 3.95 13.17
N ARG A 59 3.94 3.54 14.40
CA ARG A 59 5.28 3.06 14.74
C ARG A 59 5.67 1.82 13.95
N LEU A 60 4.78 0.83 13.82
CA LEU A 60 5.04 -0.39 13.03
C LEU A 60 5.31 -0.07 11.56
N ASN A 61 4.59 0.91 11.00
CA ASN A 61 4.82 1.35 9.63
C ASN A 61 6.10 2.16 9.45
N ALA A 62 6.48 2.98 10.45
CA ALA A 62 7.78 3.64 10.46
C ALA A 62 8.93 2.61 10.52
N LEU A 63 8.82 1.57 11.35
CA LEU A 63 9.80 0.49 11.41
C LEU A 63 9.96 -0.23 10.07
N ALA A 64 8.84 -0.55 9.39
CA ALA A 64 8.87 -1.14 8.06
C ALA A 64 9.57 -0.23 7.03
N LEU A 65 9.27 1.08 7.04
CA LEU A 65 9.92 2.05 6.17
C LEU A 65 11.43 2.16 6.44
N ASP A 66 11.83 2.20 7.71
CA ASP A 66 13.22 2.30 8.12
C ASP A 66 14.04 1.08 7.66
N VAL A 67 13.42 -0.10 7.61
CA VAL A 67 14.05 -1.29 7.04
C VAL A 67 14.28 -1.12 5.54
N VAL A 68 13.26 -0.72 4.78
CA VAL A 68 13.38 -0.50 3.31
C VAL A 68 14.45 0.55 3.02
N ARG A 69 14.51 1.62 3.82
CA ARG A 69 15.52 2.67 3.69
C ARG A 69 16.93 2.14 3.93
N ARG A 70 17.14 1.40 5.03
CA ARG A 70 18.45 0.80 5.37
C ARG A 70 18.93 -0.18 4.30
N LEU A 71 18.03 -0.98 3.74
CA LEU A 71 18.35 -1.89 2.63
C LEU A 71 18.84 -1.13 1.39
N LYS A 72 18.17 -0.03 1.04
CA LYS A 72 18.59 0.83 -0.08
C LYS A 72 19.93 1.52 0.15
N GLU A 73 20.18 1.99 1.37
CA GLU A 73 21.43 2.64 1.76
C GLU A 73 22.60 1.64 1.76
N GLY A 74 22.39 0.44 2.33
CA GLY A 74 23.35 -0.66 2.33
C GLY A 74 23.73 -1.10 0.90
N ARG A 75 22.76 -1.20 0.00
CA ARG A 75 23.01 -1.46 -1.42
C ARG A 75 23.87 -0.37 -2.08
N ARG A 76 23.56 0.91 -1.85
CA ARG A 76 24.36 2.03 -2.41
C ARG A 76 25.79 2.02 -1.90
N ALA A 77 26.01 1.62 -0.65
CA ALA A 77 27.34 1.46 -0.08
C ALA A 77 28.09 0.27 -0.71
N GLY A 78 27.42 -0.89 -0.87
CA GLY A 78 27.99 -2.08 -1.53
C GLY A 78 28.42 -1.81 -2.98
N LEU A 79 27.56 -1.16 -3.77
CA LEU A 79 27.86 -0.73 -5.14
C LEU A 79 29.07 0.21 -5.24
N ARG A 80 29.26 1.08 -4.23
CA ARG A 80 30.42 2.00 -4.17
C ARG A 80 31.70 1.25 -3.81
N SER A 81 31.64 0.26 -2.92
CA SER A 81 32.80 -0.58 -2.58
C SER A 81 33.25 -1.39 -3.79
N GLU A 82 32.34 -2.06 -4.49
CA GLU A 82 32.68 -2.84 -5.69
C GLU A 82 33.30 -1.99 -6.82
N ALA A 83 32.89 -0.73 -6.95
CA ALA A 83 33.50 0.20 -7.89
C ALA A 83 34.92 0.62 -7.48
N ASN A 84 35.19 0.71 -6.17
CA ASN A 84 36.49 1.08 -5.60
C ASN A 84 37.45 -0.12 -5.57
N ASP A 85 36.94 -1.33 -5.32
CA ASP A 85 37.71 -2.59 -5.29
C ASP A 85 38.12 -3.03 -6.71
N ARG A 86 37.33 -2.73 -7.75
CA ARG A 86 37.76 -2.88 -9.15
C ARG A 86 38.89 -1.93 -9.57
N ALA A 87 39.16 -0.89 -8.79
CA ALA A 87 40.29 0.01 -9.00
C ALA A 87 41.56 -0.42 -8.23
N SER A 88 41.43 -1.34 -7.25
CA SER A 88 42.54 -1.87 -6.45
C SER A 88 42.56 -3.39 -6.53
N GLU A 89 43.21 -3.96 -7.54
CA GLU A 89 43.46 -5.40 -7.62
C GLU A 89 44.43 -5.85 -6.52
N SER A 90 43.89 -6.38 -5.42
CA SER A 90 44.57 -7.36 -4.57
C SER A 90 43.54 -8.35 -4.03
N ALA A 91 43.53 -9.54 -4.62
CA ALA A 91 42.57 -10.61 -4.36
C ALA A 91 43.01 -11.48 -3.19
N ASP A 92 42.33 -11.38 -2.03
CA ASP A 92 42.22 -12.52 -1.09
C ASP A 92 41.07 -12.43 -0.06
N GLU A 93 40.45 -11.27 0.20
CA GLU A 93 39.51 -11.13 1.35
C GLU A 93 37.99 -11.05 1.02
N GLY A 94 37.60 -11.26 -0.24
CA GLY A 94 36.22 -10.99 -0.70
C GLY A 94 35.13 -11.99 -0.27
N ALA A 95 35.48 -13.19 0.19
CA ALA A 95 34.49 -14.27 0.42
C ALA A 95 33.74 -14.18 1.76
N ALA A 96 34.35 -13.57 2.80
CA ALA A 96 33.72 -13.44 4.12
C ALA A 96 32.71 -12.27 4.19
N HIS A 97 32.95 -11.21 3.43
CA HIS A 97 32.08 -10.01 3.40
C HIS A 97 30.74 -10.27 2.70
N GLY A 98 30.71 -11.09 1.64
CA GLY A 98 29.48 -11.37 0.89
C GLY A 98 28.41 -12.12 1.69
N ASN A 99 28.82 -13.06 2.56
CA ASN A 99 27.87 -13.89 3.30
C ASN A 99 27.19 -13.14 4.46
N GLY A 100 27.91 -12.22 5.13
CA GLY A 100 27.34 -11.36 6.17
C GLY A 100 26.31 -10.36 5.62
N HIS A 101 26.50 -9.89 4.39
CA HIS A 101 25.55 -8.98 3.74
C HIS A 101 24.22 -9.68 3.39
N VAL A 102 24.28 -10.91 2.90
CA VAL A 102 23.09 -11.72 2.60
C VAL A 102 22.29 -12.03 3.87
N ALA A 103 22.96 -12.41 4.96
CA ALA A 103 22.29 -12.66 6.25
C ALA A 103 21.60 -11.39 6.77
N ALA A 104 22.29 -10.25 6.79
CA ALA A 104 21.71 -8.97 7.21
C ALA A 104 20.54 -8.53 6.33
N PHE A 105 20.57 -8.86 5.03
CA PHE A 105 19.45 -8.62 4.12
C PHE A 105 18.24 -9.48 4.48
N CYS A 106 18.43 -10.80 4.65
CA CYS A 106 17.35 -11.70 5.04
C CYS A 106 16.72 -11.27 6.37
N ASP A 107 17.53 -10.95 7.39
CA ASP A 107 17.05 -10.47 8.70
C ASP A 107 16.24 -9.17 8.57
N ALA A 108 16.67 -8.28 7.68
CA ALA A 108 15.93 -7.06 7.39
C ALA A 108 14.57 -7.37 6.74
N VAL A 109 14.52 -8.26 5.73
CA VAL A 109 13.26 -8.68 5.11
C VAL A 109 12.31 -9.31 6.14
N ASP A 110 12.81 -10.19 7.00
CA ASP A 110 12.02 -10.81 8.06
C ASP A 110 11.49 -9.77 9.05
N SER A 111 12.31 -8.78 9.43
CA SER A 111 11.88 -7.67 10.27
C SER A 111 10.78 -6.82 9.62
N PHE A 112 10.88 -6.55 8.31
CA PHE A 112 9.86 -5.84 7.55
C PHE A 112 8.54 -6.61 7.51
N CYS A 113 8.60 -7.89 7.14
CA CYS A 113 7.44 -8.78 7.08
C CYS A 113 6.78 -8.90 8.46
N GLY A 114 7.58 -9.07 9.51
CA GLY A 114 7.09 -9.13 10.89
C GLY A 114 6.35 -7.86 11.31
N ALA A 115 6.91 -6.68 11.02
CA ALA A 115 6.28 -5.40 11.33
C ALA A 115 4.94 -5.22 10.59
N LEU A 116 4.88 -5.57 9.31
CA LEU A 116 3.65 -5.50 8.52
C LEU A 116 2.59 -6.50 8.99
N LEU A 117 2.98 -7.75 9.25
CA LEU A 117 2.06 -8.78 9.77
C LEU A 117 1.46 -8.34 11.12
N GLN A 118 2.30 -7.87 12.04
CA GLN A 118 1.83 -7.37 13.33
C GLN A 118 0.87 -6.18 13.18
N ARG A 119 1.15 -5.28 12.22
CA ARG A 119 0.26 -4.17 11.91
C ARG A 119 -1.10 -4.67 11.39
N LEU A 120 -1.10 -5.60 10.45
CA LEU A 120 -2.31 -6.20 9.88
C LEU A 120 -3.14 -6.92 10.95
N GLU A 121 -2.51 -7.68 11.84
CA GLU A 121 -3.21 -8.35 12.94
C GLU A 121 -3.90 -7.36 13.88
N LYS A 122 -3.25 -6.23 14.19
CA LYS A 122 -3.82 -5.18 15.03
C LYS A 122 -4.96 -4.44 14.35
N GLU A 123 -4.84 -4.20 13.05
CA GLU A 123 -5.94 -3.66 12.26
C GLU A 123 -7.16 -4.60 12.29
N GLU A 124 -6.94 -5.90 12.10
CA GLU A 124 -8.00 -6.91 12.08
C GLU A 124 -8.68 -7.08 13.44
N LYS A 125 -7.88 -7.33 14.49
CA LYS A 125 -8.37 -7.74 15.82
C LYS A 125 -8.86 -6.57 16.66
N GLU A 126 -8.24 -5.40 16.54
CA GLU A 126 -8.48 -4.27 17.44
C GLU A 126 -9.12 -3.09 16.72
N LEU A 127 -8.52 -2.63 15.61
CA LEU A 127 -8.94 -1.39 14.94
C LEU A 127 -10.37 -1.46 14.44
N PHE A 128 -10.76 -2.54 13.75
CA PHE A 128 -12.13 -2.68 13.24
C PHE A 128 -13.16 -2.84 14.35
N ALA A 129 -12.80 -3.45 15.47
CA ALA A 129 -13.69 -3.58 16.62
C ALA A 129 -13.97 -2.19 17.23
N ILE A 130 -12.92 -1.37 17.41
CA ILE A 130 -13.08 0.01 17.88
C ILE A 130 -13.91 0.82 16.87
N ALA A 131 -13.58 0.75 15.58
CA ALA A 131 -14.27 1.49 14.54
C ALA A 131 -15.77 1.22 14.50
N ARG A 132 -16.17 -0.06 14.59
CA ARG A 132 -17.59 -0.46 14.62
C ARG A 132 -18.34 0.09 15.84
N SER A 133 -17.65 0.26 16.96
CA SER A 133 -18.25 0.80 18.18
C SER A 133 -18.26 2.32 18.24
N ALA A 134 -17.33 2.99 17.56
CA ALA A 134 -17.10 4.43 17.68
C ALA A 134 -17.76 5.25 16.57
N ILE A 135 -17.94 4.67 15.38
CA ILE A 135 -18.46 5.38 14.21
C ILE A 135 -19.95 5.09 14.07
N CYS A 136 -20.77 6.15 14.06
CA CYS A 136 -22.22 6.04 13.88
C CYS A 136 -22.60 5.67 12.44
N GLY A 137 -23.83 5.16 12.26
CA GLY A 137 -24.31 4.59 10.99
C GLY A 137 -24.09 5.50 9.78
N ASP A 138 -24.50 6.77 9.85
CA ASP A 138 -24.38 7.71 8.72
C ASP A 138 -22.91 7.99 8.36
N ALA A 139 -22.04 8.17 9.37
CA ALA A 139 -20.60 8.34 9.15
C ALA A 139 -19.95 7.06 8.58
N TRP A 140 -20.40 5.89 9.03
CA TRP A 140 -19.95 4.59 8.52
C TRP A 140 -20.33 4.40 7.04
N PHE A 141 -21.55 4.78 6.66
CA PHE A 141 -22.00 4.76 5.27
C PHE A 141 -21.22 5.75 4.40
N ALA A 142 -20.93 6.95 4.91
CA ALA A 142 -20.11 7.94 4.19
C ALA A 142 -18.70 7.40 3.91
N ILE A 143 -18.08 6.73 4.90
CA ILE A 143 -16.78 6.07 4.72
C ILE A 143 -16.91 4.97 3.65
N ALA A 144 -17.92 4.10 3.74
CA ALA A 144 -18.13 3.03 2.77
C ALA A 144 -18.27 3.56 1.33
N ASN A 145 -19.00 4.67 1.14
CA ASN A 145 -19.12 5.33 -0.17
C ASN A 145 -17.77 5.84 -0.69
N LYS A 146 -16.93 6.45 0.18
CA LYS A 146 -15.57 6.84 -0.19
C LYS A 146 -14.72 5.63 -0.60
N LEU A 147 -14.85 4.50 0.09
CA LEU A 147 -14.15 3.26 -0.26
C LEU A 147 -14.55 2.70 -1.63
N LEU A 148 -15.85 2.75 -1.96
CA LEU A 148 -16.37 2.31 -3.26
C LEU A 148 -15.95 3.25 -4.40
N ALA A 149 -15.99 4.56 -4.16
CA ALA A 149 -15.53 5.55 -5.13
C ALA A 149 -14.04 5.38 -5.43
N HIS A 150 -13.22 5.13 -4.40
CA HIS A 150 -11.80 4.82 -4.54
C HIS A 150 -11.58 3.58 -5.44
N ASP A 151 -12.34 2.50 -5.24
CA ASP A 151 -12.21 1.30 -6.09
C ASP A 151 -12.59 1.58 -7.54
N ALA A 152 -13.66 2.34 -7.76
CA ALA A 152 -14.08 2.72 -9.10
C ALA A 152 -12.97 3.51 -9.83
N GLN A 153 -12.30 4.43 -9.12
CA GLN A 153 -11.18 5.21 -9.65
C GLN A 153 -9.94 4.36 -9.93
N VAL A 154 -9.55 3.47 -9.01
CA VAL A 154 -8.43 2.54 -9.22
C VAL A 154 -8.71 1.64 -10.42
N ALA A 155 -9.95 1.15 -10.56
CA ALA A 155 -10.35 0.34 -11.70
C ALA A 155 -10.35 1.14 -13.01
N GLU A 156 -10.75 2.42 -12.98
CA GLU A 156 -10.67 3.35 -14.11
C GLU A 156 -9.23 3.54 -14.57
N ALA A 157 -8.32 3.88 -13.65
CA ALA A 157 -6.91 4.13 -13.95
C ALA A 157 -6.23 2.90 -14.59
N ARG A 158 -6.56 1.70 -14.09
CA ARG A 158 -6.09 0.43 -14.68
C ARG A 158 -6.63 0.22 -16.10
N ARG A 159 -7.90 0.55 -16.37
CA ARG A 159 -8.48 0.48 -17.73
C ARG A 159 -7.82 1.46 -18.70
N SER A 160 -7.36 2.61 -18.21
CA SER A 160 -6.64 3.61 -18.99
C SER A 160 -5.18 3.26 -19.29
N GLY A 161 -4.69 2.09 -18.88
CA GLY A 161 -3.34 1.63 -19.15
C GLY A 161 -2.27 2.27 -18.24
N VAL A 162 -2.67 2.85 -17.11
CA VAL A 162 -1.73 3.33 -16.10
C VAL A 162 -1.13 2.13 -15.38
N GLU A 163 0.21 2.03 -15.35
CA GLU A 163 0.90 0.95 -14.64
C GLU A 163 0.51 0.93 -13.16
N ASP A 164 0.40 -0.26 -12.54
CA ASP A 164 -0.03 -0.40 -11.13
C ASP A 164 0.83 0.45 -10.17
N ALA A 165 2.12 0.61 -10.45
CA ALA A 165 3.04 1.52 -9.76
C ALA A 165 2.57 2.99 -9.81
N ALA A 166 2.14 3.44 -10.99
CA ALA A 166 1.62 4.77 -11.21
C ALA A 166 0.19 4.93 -10.67
N VAL A 167 -0.62 3.86 -10.63
CA VAL A 167 -1.95 3.87 -9.96
C VAL A 167 -1.78 4.12 -8.47
N ILE A 168 -0.85 3.41 -7.80
CA ILE A 168 -0.49 3.63 -6.40
C ILE A 168 -0.01 5.07 -6.16
N SER A 169 0.74 5.66 -7.10
CA SER A 169 1.19 7.06 -7.04
C SER A 169 0.13 8.10 -7.46
N LEU A 170 -0.97 7.73 -8.13
CA LEU A 170 -2.03 8.65 -8.56
C LEU A 170 -3.08 8.87 -7.47
N VAL A 171 -3.42 7.80 -6.74
CA VAL A 171 -4.37 7.79 -5.61
C VAL A 171 -4.14 8.94 -4.61
N PRO A 172 -2.90 9.27 -4.18
CA PRO A 172 -2.62 10.41 -3.30
C PRO A 172 -3.20 11.76 -3.71
N ARG A 173 -3.25 12.03 -5.02
CA ARG A 173 -3.62 13.35 -5.56
C ARG A 173 -5.13 13.54 -5.69
N LEU A 174 -5.89 12.46 -5.55
CA LEU A 174 -7.33 12.42 -5.78
C LEU A 174 -8.12 12.15 -4.49
N ALA A 175 -7.45 11.76 -3.40
CA ALA A 175 -8.08 11.71 -2.08
C ALA A 175 -8.49 13.14 -1.68
N PRO A 176 -9.78 13.41 -1.41
CA PRO A 176 -10.20 14.72 -0.94
C PRO A 176 -9.47 15.03 0.38
N PRO A 177 -9.14 16.30 0.65
CA PRO A 177 -8.59 16.70 1.95
C PRO A 177 -9.50 16.19 3.07
N ALA A 178 -8.92 15.97 4.25
CA ALA A 178 -9.63 15.46 5.43
C ALA A 178 -10.66 16.49 5.95
N GLU A 179 -11.71 16.74 5.18
CA GLU A 179 -12.84 17.56 5.59
C GLU A 179 -13.67 16.80 6.61
N PRO A 180 -14.27 17.50 7.59
CA PRO A 180 -15.14 16.88 8.58
C PRO A 180 -16.26 16.13 7.87
N VAL A 181 -16.51 14.90 8.30
CA VAL A 181 -17.52 13.98 7.71
C VAL A 181 -18.95 14.58 7.71
N ALA A 182 -19.17 15.68 8.43
CA ALA A 182 -20.45 16.38 8.54
C ALA A 182 -20.90 17.13 7.27
N ASP A 183 -20.00 17.52 6.36
CA ASP A 183 -20.31 18.44 5.23
C ASP A 183 -20.34 17.76 3.85
N ILE A 184 -20.47 16.43 3.78
CA ILE A 184 -20.58 15.75 2.49
C ILE A 184 -22.01 15.88 1.96
N ASP A 185 -22.27 16.95 1.21
CA ASP A 185 -23.44 17.05 0.34
C ASP A 185 -23.34 15.99 -0.75
N ILE A 186 -24.09 14.89 -0.56
CA ILE A 186 -24.24 13.84 -1.56
C ILE A 186 -25.08 14.41 -2.70
N HIS A 187 -24.44 15.04 -3.69
CA HIS A 187 -25.12 15.36 -4.93
C HIS A 187 -25.25 14.09 -5.77
N MET A 188 -26.35 13.36 -5.56
CA MET A 188 -26.72 12.23 -6.40
C MET A 188 -27.01 12.80 -7.81
N PRO A 189 -26.24 12.45 -8.86
CA PRO A 189 -26.62 12.84 -10.20
C PRO A 189 -27.97 12.19 -10.46
N ALA A 190 -28.99 13.01 -10.74
CA ALA A 190 -30.35 12.56 -10.95
C ALA A 190 -30.31 11.38 -11.92
N VAL A 191 -30.57 10.17 -11.38
CA VAL A 191 -30.65 8.95 -12.17
C VAL A 191 -31.81 9.20 -13.11
N ARG A 192 -31.49 9.59 -14.35
CA ARG A 192 -32.49 9.70 -15.41
C ARG A 192 -33.13 8.32 -15.50
N SER A 193 -34.32 8.21 -14.95
CA SER A 193 -35.06 6.96 -14.88
C SER A 193 -35.29 6.48 -16.32
N ALA A 194 -34.48 5.51 -16.74
CA ALA A 194 -34.58 4.86 -18.05
C ALA A 194 -35.98 4.24 -18.29
N ARG A 195 -36.82 4.21 -17.25
CA ARG A 195 -38.23 3.84 -17.28
C ARG A 195 -39.10 4.86 -18.03
N ALA A 196 -38.77 6.16 -18.03
CA ALA A 196 -39.53 7.18 -18.78
C ALA A 196 -39.24 7.15 -20.30
N ALA A 197 -38.02 6.78 -20.69
CA ALA A 197 -37.64 6.65 -22.10
C ALA A 197 -38.28 5.42 -22.76
N ARG A 198 -38.37 4.29 -22.04
CA ARG A 198 -39.07 3.08 -22.54
C ARG A 198 -40.58 3.27 -22.67
N ALA A 199 -41.22 4.03 -21.78
CA ALA A 199 -42.66 4.30 -21.87
C ALA A 199 -43.02 5.17 -23.09
N ARG A 200 -42.17 6.15 -23.45
CA ARG A 200 -42.38 6.98 -24.66
C ARG A 200 -42.08 6.24 -25.97
N ALA A 201 -41.17 5.27 -25.96
CA ALA A 201 -40.89 4.43 -27.13
C ALA A 201 -42.04 3.44 -27.40
N ALA A 202 -42.58 2.81 -26.35
CA ALA A 202 -43.71 1.87 -26.47
C ALA A 202 -45.03 2.57 -26.88
N ALA A 203 -45.24 3.83 -26.46
CA ALA A 203 -46.41 4.61 -26.88
C ALA A 203 -46.35 5.07 -28.34
N ARG A 204 -45.15 5.19 -28.94
CA ARG A 204 -44.97 5.55 -30.37
C ARG A 204 -45.10 4.37 -31.33
N SER A 205 -44.87 3.14 -30.87
CA SER A 205 -45.09 1.93 -31.68
C SER A 205 -46.54 1.45 -31.67
N ALA A 206 -47.39 1.99 -30.78
CA ALA A 206 -48.80 1.61 -30.66
C ALA A 206 -49.77 2.57 -31.39
N SER A 207 -49.27 3.59 -32.09
CA SER A 207 -50.08 4.53 -32.87
C SER A 207 -49.87 4.40 -34.39
N VAL A 208 -49.25 3.30 -34.83
CA VAL A 208 -49.10 2.93 -36.24
C VAL A 208 -49.49 1.46 -36.36
N ASP A 209 -50.77 1.19 -36.13
CA ASP A 209 -51.54 0.04 -36.64
C ASP A 209 -53.04 0.35 -36.44
#